data_AF-T1CKV4-F1
#
_entry.id   AF-T1CKV4-F1
#
_cell.length_a   1.000
_cell.length_b   1.000
_cell.length_c   1.000
_cell.angle_alpha   90.00
_cell.angle_beta   90.00
_cell.angle_gamma   90.00
#
_symmetry.space_group_name_H-M   'P 1'
#
loop_
_entity.id
_entity.type
_entity.pdbx_description
1 polymer ?
#
loop_
_entity_poly.entity_id
_entity_poly.type
_entity_poly.pdbx_seq_one_letter_code
_entity_poly.pdbx_strand_id
1 'polypeptide(L)'
;MTIKTGDRIPEVSVNVVRNGKTETVPSSSLFKGRKVVLFAVPGAFTPTCSLKHLPSYIDGADAFAKRGVDLLCLAVNDAFV
;
A
#
# COMPACT_ATOMS: atom_id res chain seq x y z
N MET A 1 12.67 -14.10 -2.23
CA MET A 1 12.25 -14.09 -3.64
C MET A 1 12.24 -12.64 -4.11
N THR A 2 12.85 -12.36 -5.26
CA THR A 2 12.89 -11.01 -5.85
C THR A 2 11.88 -10.94 -6.98
N ILE A 3 11.01 -9.93 -6.96
CA ILE A 3 9.98 -9.69 -7.98
C ILE A 3 10.61 -8.89 -9.14
N LYS A 4 10.25 -9.18 -10.39
CA LYS A 4 10.71 -8.43 -11.58
C LYS A 4 9.53 -7.85 -12.37
N THR A 5 9.82 -6.89 -13.25
CA THR A 5 8.83 -6.34 -14.17
C THR A 5 8.22 -7.45 -15.02
N GLY A 6 6.89 -7.50 -15.08
CA GLY A 6 6.14 -8.53 -15.79
C GLY A 6 5.71 -9.72 -14.92
N ASP A 7 6.33 -9.89 -13.75
CA ASP A 7 5.90 -10.93 -12.81
C ASP A 7 4.55 -10.58 -12.17
N ARG A 8 3.81 -11.63 -11.81
CA ARG A 8 2.63 -11.47 -10.96
C ARG A 8 3.07 -11.23 -9.53
N ILE A 9 2.33 -10.37 -8.83
CA ILE A 9 2.50 -10.18 -7.38
C ILE A 9 2.22 -11.52 -6.68
N PRO A 10 3.08 -11.95 -5.73
CA PRO A 10 2.86 -13.19 -5.00
C PRO A 10 1.54 -13.19 -4.22
N GLU A 11 0.89 -14.36 -4.20
CA GLU A 11 -0.31 -14.59 -3.39
C GLU A 11 0.08 -14.77 -1.93
N VAL A 12 -0.30 -13.81 -1.08
CA VAL A 12 -0.04 -13.83 0.37
C VAL A 12 -1.23 -13.25 1.12
N SER A 13 -1.40 -13.65 2.38
CA SER A 13 -2.39 -13.00 3.27
C SER A 13 -1.78 -11.74 3.87
N VAL A 14 -2.52 -10.62 3.81
CA VAL A 14 -2.11 -9.33 4.37
C VAL A 14 -3.23 -8.74 5.22
N ASN A 15 -2.85 -8.03 6.27
CA ASN A 15 -3.79 -7.29 7.10
C ASN A 15 -4.02 -5.90 6.53
N VAL A 16 -5.28 -5.50 6.41
CA VAL A 16 -5.68 -4.19 5.87
C VAL A 16 -6.64 -3.53 6.84
N VAL A 17 -6.43 -2.26 7.12
CA VAL A 17 -7.35 -1.46 7.94
C VAL A 17 -8.39 -0.81 7.03
N ARG A 18 -9.66 -1.14 7.22
CA ARG A 18 -10.81 -0.53 6.54
C ARG A 18 -11.83 -0.09 7.57
N ASN A 19 -12.27 1.17 7.53
CA ASN A 19 -13.27 1.71 8.44
C ASN A 19 -12.95 1.44 9.93
N GLY A 20 -11.67 1.51 10.30
CA GLY A 20 -11.20 1.26 11.67
C GLY A 20 -11.16 -0.22 12.09
N LYS A 21 -11.39 -1.17 11.17
CA LYS A 21 -11.29 -2.61 11.43
C LYS A 21 -10.16 -3.22 10.62
N THR A 22 -9.45 -4.16 11.24
CA THR A 22 -8.40 -4.93 10.58
C THR A 22 -9.00 -6.19 9.97
N GLU A 23 -8.80 -6.37 8.67
CA GLU A 23 -9.24 -7.55 7.93
C GLU A 23 -8.04 -8.24 7.28
N THR A 24 -7.94 -9.56 7.42
CA THR A 24 -6.95 -10.36 6.70
C THR A 24 -7.50 -10.72 5.33
N VAL A 25 -6.83 -10.26 4.27
CA VAL A 25 -7.26 -10.46 2.88
C VAL A 25 -6.14 -11.05 2.03
N PRO A 26 -6.46 -11.83 0.98
CA PRO A 26 -5.47 -12.23 -0.02
C PRO A 26 -4.95 -11.03 -0.81
N SER A 27 -3.66 -10.99 -1.10
CA SER A 27 -3.01 -9.92 -1.88
C SER A 27 -3.65 -9.75 -3.26
N SER A 28 -4.09 -10.83 -3.92
CA SER A 28 -4.83 -10.75 -5.19
C SER A 28 -6.05 -9.83 -5.14
N SER A 29 -6.79 -9.80 -4.02
CA SER A 29 -7.94 -8.90 -3.84
C SER A 29 -7.55 -7.42 -3.88
N LEU A 30 -6.29 -7.10 -3.56
CA LEU A 30 -5.75 -5.75 -3.57
C LEU A 30 -5.40 -5.24 -4.98
N PHE A 31 -5.15 -6.13 -5.94
CA PHE A 31 -4.65 -5.76 -7.27
C PHE A 31 -5.59 -6.16 -8.42
N LYS A 32 -6.48 -7.14 -8.22
CA LYS A 32 -7.34 -7.67 -9.29
C LYS A 32 -8.22 -6.57 -9.89
N GLY A 33 -8.07 -6.37 -11.21
CA GLY A 33 -8.87 -5.41 -11.99
C GLY A 33 -8.54 -3.94 -11.74
N ARG A 34 -7.45 -3.63 -11.03
CA ARG A 34 -7.10 -2.27 -10.61
C ARG A 34 -5.68 -1.91 -11.03
N LYS A 35 -5.44 -0.63 -11.30
CA LYS A 35 -4.08 -0.08 -11.43
C LYS A 35 -3.70 0.49 -10.07
N VAL A 36 -2.58 0.01 -9.52
CA VAL A 36 -2.20 0.32 -8.15
C VAL A 36 -0.73 0.74 -8.11
N VAL A 37 -0.45 1.82 -7.38
CA VAL A 37 0.90 2.12 -6.90
C VAL A 37 0.97 1.63 -5.45
N LEU A 38 1.75 0.58 -5.23
CA LEU A 38 2.11 0.08 -3.91
C LEU A 38 3.49 0.62 -3.56
N PHE A 39 3.61 1.33 -2.44
CA PHE A 39 4.89 1.71 -1.85
C PHE A 39 5.00 1.16 -0.44
N ALA A 40 6.23 0.89 -0.01
CA ALA A 40 6.50 0.36 1.32
C ALA A 40 7.33 1.35 2.14
N VAL A 41 7.05 1.40 3.44
CA VAL A 41 7.86 2.11 4.42
C VAL A 41 8.48 1.11 5.41
N PRO A 42 9.70 1.36 5.92
CA PRO A 42 10.30 0.51 6.94
C PRO A 42 9.45 0.36 8.20
N GLY A 43 8.72 1.42 8.57
CA GLY A 43 7.73 1.34 9.64
C GLY A 43 7.04 2.67 9.94
N ALA A 44 5.88 2.56 10.60
CA ALA A 44 5.11 3.68 11.11
C ALA A 44 5.95 4.56 12.06
N PHE A 45 5.63 5.86 12.10
CA PHE A 45 6.28 6.86 12.97
C PHE A 45 7.78 7.10 12.76
N THR A 46 8.42 6.49 11.77
CA THR A 46 9.82 6.80 11.44
C THR A 46 9.94 8.18 10.74
N PRO A 47 10.99 8.97 10.98
CA PRO A 47 11.03 10.38 10.58
C PRO A 47 10.82 10.61 9.08
N THR A 48 11.60 9.94 8.23
CA THR A 48 11.51 10.12 6.77
C THR A 48 10.16 9.64 6.21
N CYS A 49 9.62 8.56 6.77
CA CYS A 49 8.37 7.97 6.31
C CYS A 49 7.19 8.89 6.62
N SER A 50 7.16 9.45 7.84
CA SER A 50 6.05 10.26 8.34
C SER A 50 6.09 11.71 7.87
N LEU A 51 7.28 12.27 7.64
CA LEU A 51 7.45 13.68 7.29
C LEU A 51 7.57 13.95 5.79
N LYS A 52 7.97 12.95 4.99
CA LYS A 52 8.28 13.15 3.57
C LYS A 52 7.72 12.09 2.65
N HIS A 53 7.95 10.81 2.92
CA HIS A 53 7.64 9.74 1.97
C HIS A 53 6.13 9.51 1.80
N LEU A 54 5.40 9.21 2.89
CA LEU A 54 3.95 9.05 2.83
C LEU A 54 3.22 10.35 2.47
N PRO A 55 3.56 11.52 3.07
CA PRO A 55 2.91 12.79 2.72
C PRO A 55 2.97 13.14 1.24
N SER A 56 4.08 12.87 0.53
CA SER A 56 4.18 13.22 -0.89
C SER A 56 3.20 12.43 -1.78
N TYR A 57 2.83 11.21 -1.40
CA TYR A 57 1.78 10.45 -2.06
C TYR A 57 0.37 10.97 -1.71
N ILE A 58 0.16 11.45 -0.48
CA ILE A 58 -1.10 12.08 -0.05
C ILE A 58 -1.34 13.36 -0.84
N ASP A 59 -0.34 14.23 -0.93
CA ASP A 59 -0.41 15.50 -1.68
C ASP A 59 -0.73 15.25 -3.17
N GLY A 60 -0.27 14.12 -3.72
CA GLY A 60 -0.53 13.70 -5.10
C GLY A 60 -1.77 12.82 -5.31
N ALA A 61 -2.50 12.45 -4.26
CA ALA A 61 -3.52 11.40 -4.31
C ALA A 61 -4.62 11.66 -5.36
N ASP A 62 -5.07 12.91 -5.47
CA ASP A 62 -6.08 13.33 -6.46
C ASP A 62 -5.59 13.13 -7.90
N ALA A 63 -4.31 13.35 -8.17
CA ALA A 63 -3.75 13.18 -9.51
C ALA A 63 -3.69 11.70 -9.92
N PHE A 64 -3.41 10.80 -8.96
CA PHE A 64 -3.49 9.35 -9.18
C PHE A 64 -4.94 8.91 -9.38
N ALA A 65 -5.85 9.34 -8.52
CA ALA A 65 -7.27 9.00 -8.61
C ALA A 65 -7.89 9.43 -9.95
N LYS A 66 -7.59 10.65 -10.44
CA LYS A 66 -8.02 11.13 -11.77
C LYS A 66 -7.53 10.28 -12.94
N ARG A 67 -6.45 9.51 -12.74
CA ARG A 67 -5.88 8.57 -13.74
C ARG A 67 -6.38 7.13 -13.54
N GLY A 68 -7.29 6.91 -12.58
CA GLY A 68 -7.78 5.57 -12.22
C GLY A 68 -6.72 4.71 -11.55
N VAL A 69 -5.83 5.32 -10.75
CA VAL A 69 -4.76 4.65 -10.02
C VAL A 69 -5.01 4.74 -8.52
N ASP A 70 -5.04 3.59 -7.85
CA ASP A 70 -5.14 3.49 -6.40
C ASP A 70 -3.74 3.58 -5.76
N LEU A 71 -3.68 4.15 -4.55
CA LEU A 71 -2.48 4.17 -3.72
C LEU A 71 -2.61 3.20 -2.55
N LEU A 72 -1.58 2.37 -2.33
CA LEU A 72 -1.46 1.50 -1.16
C LEU A 72 -0.11 1.72 -0.47
N CYS A 73 -0.13 1.87 0.86
CA CYS A 73 1.06 1.93 1.70
C CYS A 73 1.20 0.60 2.46
N LEU A 74 2.38 -0.02 2.42
CA LEU A 74 2.71 -1.22 3.17
C LEU A 74 3.76 -0.93 4.25
N ALA A 75 3.52 -1.43 5.46
CA ALA A 75 4.49 -1.46 6.55
C ALA A 75 4.52 -2.86 7.17
N VAL A 76 5.58 -3.17 7.92
CA VAL A 76 5.69 -4.43 8.67
C VAL A 76 5.04 -4.35 10.05
N ASN A 77 4.63 -3.15 10.47
CA ASN A 77 3.87 -2.92 11.71
C ASN A 77 2.48 -3.59 11.64
N ASP A 78 1.92 -3.87 12.81
CA ASP A 78 0.52 -4.23 12.91
C ASP A 78 -0.40 -3.00 12.72
N ALA A 79 -1.70 -3.24 12.66
CA ALA A 79 -2.70 -2.23 12.34
C ALA A 79 -2.92 -1.16 13.42
N PHE A 80 -2.39 -1.34 14.63
CA PHE A 80 -2.64 -0.45 15.76
C PHE A 80 -1.52 0.56 15.99
N VAL A 81 -0.50 0.57 15.13
CA VAL A 81 0.68 1.46 15.20
C VAL A 81 0.95 2.06 13.83
#